data_AF-A0A350UV01-F1
#
_entry.id   AF-A0A350UV01-F1
#
_cell.length_a   1.000
_cell.length_b   1.000
_cell.length_c   1.000
_cell.angle_alpha   90.00
_cell.angle_beta   90.00
_cell.angle_gamma   90.00
#
_symmetry.space_group_name_H-M   'P 1'
#
loop_
_entity.id
_entity.type
_entity.pdbx_description
1 polymer ?
#
loop_
_entity_poly.entity_id
_entity_poly.type
_entity_poly.pdbx_seq_one_letter_code
_entity_poly.pdbx_strand_id
1 'polypeptide(L)'
;MSIDDEELEDFMPATELEWSDTAIARMKNVPFFVRKSVVRGIEQYAKDKGASIIDDDVVSRARQEREGSAIEESRKKKATGTESQSKEPEKPIQRQFVNFSFYKLDPSFRRLPKERKEAAKKEFLEVVEEYDANSDMIVLSYTMVGIRADADIMFWRISRELESFQKMTTRLYQTDLGSFLVPSYSYLSQTKRSMYQDMFNPEHEEDRTHIIPGKAKYLFIYPFVKTREWYLLTQFTRQGIMDEHIYVGNKYPSVKLNTSYSFGIDDQEFVVAFETDYPEDFVDLVMDLRETQGSLYVERDTPIFTCVATSLEDAISSLGI
;
A
#
# COMPACT_ATOMS: atom_id res chain seq x y z
N MET A 1 6.70 -26.39 -20.90
CA MET A 1 6.85 -25.75 -22.22
C MET A 1 8.33 -25.64 -22.48
N SER A 2 8.78 -25.99 -23.68
CA SER A 2 10.15 -25.72 -24.13
C SER A 2 10.33 -24.21 -24.14
N ILE A 3 11.35 -23.72 -23.42
CA ILE A 3 11.79 -22.32 -23.41
C ILE A 3 11.99 -21.91 -24.88
N ASP A 4 11.33 -20.83 -25.27
CA ASP A 4 11.38 -20.29 -26.63
C ASP A 4 12.79 -19.76 -26.91
N ASP A 5 13.26 -19.83 -28.16
CA ASP A 5 14.59 -19.31 -28.52
C ASP A 5 14.66 -17.77 -28.34
N GLU A 6 13.52 -17.09 -28.29
CA GLU A 6 13.39 -15.68 -27.88
C GLU A 6 13.63 -15.44 -26.37
N GLU A 7 13.32 -16.40 -25.49
CA GLU A 7 13.63 -16.32 -24.04
C GLU A 7 15.14 -16.51 -23.77
N LEU A 8 15.88 -17.10 -24.72
CA LEU A 8 17.34 -17.23 -24.66
C LEU A 8 18.08 -15.94 -25.06
N GLU A 9 17.50 -15.09 -25.93
CA GLU A 9 18.01 -13.75 -26.22
C GLU A 9 17.88 -12.79 -25.01
N ASP A 10 17.06 -13.14 -24.02
CA ASP A 10 16.79 -12.31 -22.84
C ASP A 10 17.82 -12.48 -21.70
N PHE A 11 18.83 -13.33 -21.91
CA PHE A 11 19.89 -13.57 -20.95
C PHE A 11 20.78 -12.33 -20.75
N MET A 12 21.16 -11.70 -21.85
CA MET A 12 21.96 -10.49 -21.95
C MET A 12 21.54 -9.79 -23.24
N PRO A 13 21.12 -8.51 -23.23
CA PRO A 13 20.86 -7.78 -24.47
C PRO A 13 22.14 -7.71 -25.29
N ALA A 14 22.04 -7.48 -26.61
CA ALA A 14 23.22 -7.28 -27.46
C ALA A 14 24.19 -6.25 -26.85
N THR A 15 25.39 -6.72 -26.49
CA THR A 15 26.47 -5.95 -25.87
C THR A 15 27.49 -5.52 -26.90
N GLU A 16 27.98 -4.29 -26.79
CA GLU A 16 29.05 -3.77 -27.64
C GLU A 16 30.45 -4.04 -27.07
N LEU A 17 30.55 -4.39 -25.77
CA LEU A 17 31.80 -4.73 -25.09
C LEU A 17 31.82 -6.20 -24.65
N GLU A 18 33.02 -6.73 -24.40
CA GLU A 18 33.18 -8.09 -23.86
C GLU A 18 32.86 -8.12 -22.36
N TRP A 19 32.03 -9.07 -21.93
CA TRP A 19 31.66 -9.28 -20.51
C TRP A 19 32.28 -10.56 -19.98
N SER A 20 32.83 -10.51 -18.77
CA SER A 20 33.28 -11.72 -18.06
C SER A 20 32.09 -12.59 -17.62
N ASP A 21 32.31 -13.91 -17.52
CA ASP A 21 31.31 -14.86 -17.01
C ASP A 21 30.76 -14.47 -15.63
N THR A 22 31.63 -13.92 -14.77
CA THR A 22 31.26 -13.45 -13.44
C THR A 22 30.36 -12.21 -13.47
N ALA A 23 30.59 -11.28 -14.40
CA ALA A 23 29.75 -10.10 -14.58
C ALA A 23 28.38 -10.47 -15.17
N ILE A 24 28.36 -11.40 -16.14
CA ILE A 24 27.15 -11.96 -16.73
C ILE A 24 26.30 -12.67 -15.66
N ALA A 25 26.93 -13.46 -14.79
CA ALA A 25 26.24 -14.14 -13.69
C ALA A 25 25.51 -13.16 -12.75
N ARG A 26 26.02 -11.94 -12.55
CA ARG A 26 25.34 -10.91 -11.75
C ARG A 26 24.13 -10.31 -12.45
N MET A 27 24.13 -10.25 -13.78
CA MET A 27 22.96 -9.78 -14.54
C MET A 27 21.76 -10.73 -14.42
N LYS A 28 21.98 -12.00 -14.09
CA LYS A 28 20.90 -12.96 -13.75
C LYS A 28 20.06 -12.50 -12.56
N ASN A 29 20.68 -11.79 -11.60
CA ASN A 29 20.00 -11.25 -10.42
C ASN A 29 19.33 -9.90 -10.67
N VAL A 30 19.51 -9.33 -11.87
CA VAL A 30 18.83 -8.11 -12.32
C VAL A 30 17.53 -8.53 -13.02
N PRO A 31 16.35 -7.99 -12.65
CA PRO A 31 15.09 -8.36 -13.28
C PRO A 31 15.13 -8.11 -14.80
N PHE A 32 14.61 -9.06 -15.60
CA PHE A 32 14.78 -9.09 -17.07
C PHE A 32 14.33 -7.78 -17.75
N PHE A 33 13.20 -7.21 -17.31
CA PHE A 33 12.61 -6.00 -17.87
C PHE A 33 13.41 -4.70 -17.63
N VAL A 34 14.28 -4.65 -16.61
CA VAL A 34 15.24 -3.52 -16.40
C VAL A 34 16.66 -3.87 -16.83
N ARG A 35 16.97 -5.15 -17.05
CA ARG A 35 18.30 -5.67 -17.40
C ARG A 35 18.90 -4.94 -18.60
N LYS A 36 18.09 -4.66 -19.63
CA LYS A 36 18.53 -3.92 -20.83
C LYS A 36 19.05 -2.51 -20.52
N SER A 37 18.38 -1.78 -19.64
CA SER A 37 18.78 -0.42 -19.23
C SER A 37 20.03 -0.45 -18.33
N VAL A 38 20.12 -1.45 -17.45
CA VAL A 38 21.26 -1.65 -16.55
C VAL A 38 22.52 -2.01 -17.34
N VAL A 39 22.44 -2.97 -18.28
CA VAL A 39 23.55 -3.39 -19.13
C VAL A 39 24.06 -2.22 -19.97
N ARG A 40 23.18 -1.47 -20.64
CA ARG A 40 23.56 -0.25 -21.38
C ARG A 40 24.27 0.78 -20.52
N GLY A 41 23.82 0.97 -19.28
CA GLY A 41 24.45 1.89 -18.33
C GLY A 41 25.87 1.45 -17.95
N ILE A 42 26.09 0.16 -17.74
CA ILE A 42 27.40 -0.40 -17.42
C ILE A 42 28.34 -0.35 -18.63
N GLU A 43 27.84 -0.59 -19.84
CA GLU A 43 28.64 -0.45 -21.06
C GLU A 43 29.06 0.99 -21.32
N GLN A 44 28.15 1.94 -21.14
CA GLN A 44 28.48 3.35 -21.27
C GLN A 44 29.55 3.75 -20.24
N TYR A 45 29.41 3.29 -19.00
CA TYR A 45 30.42 3.49 -17.97
C TYR A 45 31.78 2.92 -18.36
N ALA A 46 31.81 1.68 -18.85
CA ALA A 46 33.04 1.02 -19.27
C ALA A 46 33.72 1.78 -20.42
N LYS A 47 32.95 2.24 -21.41
CA LYS A 47 33.46 3.12 -22.49
C LYS A 47 34.03 4.42 -21.97
N ASP A 48 33.31 5.10 -21.08
CA ASP A 48 33.73 6.38 -20.50
C ASP A 48 35.01 6.25 -19.66
N LYS A 49 35.22 5.10 -19.02
CA LYS A 49 36.42 4.79 -18.24
C LYS A 49 37.51 4.05 -19.03
N GLY A 50 37.31 3.81 -20.32
CA GLY A 50 38.25 3.11 -21.20
C GLY A 50 38.48 1.64 -20.85
N ALA A 51 37.53 1.00 -20.16
CA ALA A 51 37.59 -0.43 -19.87
C ALA A 51 37.19 -1.23 -21.11
N SER A 52 38.08 -2.12 -21.56
CA SER A 52 37.85 -2.98 -22.73
C SER A 52 37.04 -4.23 -22.41
N ILE A 53 37.05 -4.67 -21.14
CA ILE A 53 36.31 -5.84 -20.65
C ILE A 53 35.52 -5.43 -19.41
N ILE A 54 34.27 -5.87 -19.35
CA ILE A 54 33.37 -5.65 -18.20
C ILE A 54 33.49 -6.84 -17.27
N ASP A 55 34.30 -6.67 -16.23
CA ASP A 55 34.46 -7.61 -15.13
C ASP A 55 33.61 -7.22 -13.90
N ASP A 56 33.70 -8.03 -12.85
CA ASP A 56 32.94 -7.80 -11.62
C ASP A 56 33.25 -6.46 -10.94
N ASP A 57 34.48 -6.00 -11.09
CA ASP A 57 34.95 -4.73 -10.53
C ASP A 57 34.40 -3.55 -11.33
N VAL A 58 34.37 -3.63 -12.66
CA VAL A 58 33.71 -2.62 -13.53
C VAL A 58 32.22 -2.51 -13.23
N VAL A 59 31.51 -3.64 -13.07
CA VAL A 59 30.09 -3.64 -12.67
C VAL A 59 29.89 -2.97 -11.31
N SER A 60 30.76 -3.28 -10.34
CA SER A 60 30.70 -2.71 -8.99
C SER A 60 31.00 -1.22 -8.98
N ARG A 61 32.00 -0.76 -9.73
CA ARG A 61 32.36 0.65 -9.88
C ARG A 61 31.29 1.45 -10.63
N ALA A 62 30.73 0.90 -11.71
CA ALA A 62 29.61 1.50 -12.44
C ALA A 62 28.41 1.74 -11.51
N ARG A 63 28.12 0.77 -10.65
CA ARG A 63 27.07 0.88 -9.63
C ARG A 63 27.41 1.95 -8.59
N GLN A 64 28.60 1.91 -8.00
CA GLN A 64 29.03 2.88 -6.99
C GLN A 64 29.07 4.32 -7.52
N GLU A 65 29.49 4.53 -8.76
CA GLU A 65 29.53 5.86 -9.37
C GLU A 65 28.12 6.38 -9.67
N ARG A 66 27.20 5.54 -10.18
CA ARG A 66 25.78 5.90 -10.27
C ARG A 66 25.16 6.23 -8.92
N GLU A 67 25.46 5.44 -7.90
CA GLU A 67 25.02 5.67 -6.52
C GLU A 67 25.58 7.01 -5.97
N GLY A 68 26.86 7.27 -6.21
CA GLY A 68 27.53 8.51 -5.84
C GLY A 68 26.96 9.74 -6.56
N SER A 69 26.81 9.67 -7.88
CA SER A 69 26.24 10.75 -8.70
C SER A 69 24.79 11.05 -8.34
N ALA A 70 23.95 10.05 -8.09
CA ALA A 70 22.57 10.26 -7.65
C ALA A 70 22.47 10.89 -6.25
N ILE A 71 23.34 10.48 -5.32
CA ILE A 71 23.45 11.10 -4.00
C ILE A 71 23.94 12.55 -4.14
N GLU A 72 24.91 12.82 -5.00
CA GLU A 72 25.47 14.15 -5.23
C GLU A 72 24.48 15.07 -5.96
N GLU A 73 23.70 14.53 -6.90
CA GLU A 73 22.65 15.25 -7.62
C GLU A 73 21.45 15.55 -6.71
N SER A 74 21.09 14.64 -5.79
CA SER A 74 20.09 14.92 -4.76
C SER A 74 20.57 16.00 -3.77
N ARG A 75 21.86 16.00 -3.42
CA ARG A 75 22.48 17.05 -2.59
C ARG A 75 22.60 18.38 -3.32
N LYS A 76 22.93 18.37 -4.61
CA LYS A 76 22.97 19.58 -5.47
C LYS A 76 21.57 20.15 -5.69
N LYS A 77 20.55 19.34 -5.99
CA LYS A 77 19.14 19.79 -6.03
C LYS A 77 18.68 20.40 -4.70
N LYS A 78 19.22 19.95 -3.57
CA LYS A 78 19.00 20.56 -2.26
C LYS A 78 19.80 21.84 -2.01
N ALA A 79 20.93 22.02 -2.68
CA ALA A 79 21.89 23.11 -2.46
C ALA A 79 21.78 24.26 -3.49
N THR A 80 21.32 24.00 -4.71
CA THR A 80 21.18 24.98 -5.81
C THR A 80 19.75 25.51 -5.93
N GLY A 81 19.03 25.65 -4.82
CA GLY A 81 17.79 26.42 -4.80
C GLY A 81 18.08 27.90 -5.05
N THR A 82 18.25 28.27 -6.32
CA THR A 82 18.26 29.65 -6.80
C THR A 82 16.88 29.96 -7.38
N GLU A 83 16.29 31.04 -6.89
CA GLU A 83 14.94 31.55 -7.14
C GLU A 83 14.59 31.77 -8.62
N SER A 84 13.40 31.31 -9.03
CA SER A 84 12.55 31.79 -10.16
C SER A 84 11.58 30.64 -10.51
N GLN A 85 10.29 30.61 -10.22
CA GLN A 85 9.27 31.62 -9.98
C GLN A 85 8.49 31.26 -8.71
N SER A 86 7.78 32.22 -8.13
CA SER A 86 6.92 32.06 -6.96
C SER A 86 5.92 30.90 -7.11
N LYS A 87 6.30 29.70 -6.70
CA LYS A 87 5.35 28.83 -6.02
C LYS A 87 5.17 29.48 -4.65
N GLU A 88 3.94 29.87 -4.34
CA GLU A 88 3.52 30.04 -2.94
C GLU A 88 4.15 28.91 -2.12
N PRO A 89 4.57 29.13 -0.85
CA PRO A 89 5.02 28.02 -0.02
C PRO A 89 3.97 26.92 -0.14
N GLU A 90 4.33 25.79 -0.76
CA GLU A 90 3.39 24.67 -0.96
C GLU A 90 2.80 24.42 0.41
N LYS A 91 1.51 24.76 0.57
CA LYS A 91 0.84 24.66 1.87
C LYS A 91 1.14 23.26 2.38
N PRO A 92 1.68 23.10 3.60
CA PRO A 92 2.03 21.79 4.09
C PRO A 92 0.78 20.92 3.96
N ILE A 93 0.85 19.90 3.10
CA ILE A 93 -0.29 19.01 2.86
C ILE A 93 -0.56 18.32 4.19
N GLN A 94 -1.67 18.69 4.82
CA GLN A 94 -2.07 18.13 6.09
C GLN A 94 -2.42 16.66 5.84
N ARG A 95 -1.60 15.76 6.38
CA ARG A 95 -1.82 14.31 6.28
C ARG A 95 -3.12 13.94 6.98
N GLN A 96 -3.75 12.88 6.47
CA GLN A 96 -4.95 12.32 7.07
C GLN A 96 -4.56 11.15 7.96
N PHE A 97 -5.11 11.10 9.16
CA PHE A 97 -5.19 9.86 9.91
C PHE A 97 -6.25 8.97 9.29
N VAL A 98 -5.98 7.67 9.29
CA VAL A 98 -6.84 6.63 8.75
C VAL A 98 -7.02 5.59 9.83
N ASN A 99 -8.26 5.17 10.05
CA ASN A 99 -8.59 4.12 10.98
C ASN A 99 -9.55 3.11 10.35
N PHE A 100 -9.24 1.83 10.53
CA PHE A 100 -10.12 0.72 10.18
C PHE A 100 -10.57 0.05 11.47
N SER A 101 -11.81 0.27 11.89
CA SER A 101 -12.35 -0.26 13.14
C SER A 101 -13.35 -1.37 12.89
N PHE A 102 -13.06 -2.56 13.43
CA PHE A 102 -13.82 -3.79 13.21
C PHE A 102 -14.56 -4.16 14.49
N TYR A 103 -15.84 -4.52 14.35
CA TYR A 103 -16.68 -4.88 15.48
C TYR A 103 -17.37 -6.23 15.25
N LYS A 104 -17.50 -6.99 16.33
CA LYS A 104 -18.29 -8.20 16.42
C LYS A 104 -19.52 -7.92 17.27
N LEU A 105 -20.70 -8.35 16.82
CA LEU A 105 -21.91 -8.24 17.61
C LEU A 105 -21.97 -9.36 18.65
N ASP A 106 -22.21 -9.00 19.92
CA ASP A 106 -22.50 -9.96 20.97
C ASP A 106 -23.81 -10.73 20.64
N PRO A 107 -23.78 -12.08 20.55
CA PRO A 107 -24.95 -12.88 20.21
C PRO A 107 -26.16 -12.68 21.14
N SER A 108 -25.95 -12.20 22.37
CA SER A 108 -27.04 -11.88 23.30
C SER A 108 -27.96 -10.79 22.78
N PHE A 109 -27.47 -9.86 21.97
CA PHE A 109 -28.28 -8.78 21.39
C PHE A 109 -29.42 -9.32 20.51
N ARG A 110 -29.16 -10.40 19.76
CA ARG A 110 -30.17 -11.05 18.89
C ARG A 110 -31.36 -11.62 19.66
N ARG A 111 -31.21 -11.85 20.97
CA ARG A 111 -32.25 -12.40 21.86
C ARG A 111 -33.11 -11.32 22.50
N LEU A 112 -32.81 -10.04 22.28
CA LEU A 112 -33.61 -8.93 22.80
C LEU A 112 -34.95 -8.78 22.06
N PRO A 113 -35.97 -8.20 22.70
CA PRO A 113 -37.25 -7.88 22.05
C PRO A 113 -37.06 -7.03 20.80
N LYS A 114 -37.90 -7.24 19.79
CA LYS A 114 -37.78 -6.56 18.50
C LYS A 114 -37.81 -5.04 18.66
N GLU A 115 -38.71 -4.52 19.49
CA GLU A 115 -38.87 -3.10 19.73
C GLU A 115 -37.59 -2.45 20.28
N ARG A 116 -36.86 -3.15 21.16
CA ARG A 116 -35.58 -2.67 21.70
C ARG A 116 -34.49 -2.67 20.62
N LYS A 117 -34.42 -3.72 19.80
CA LYS A 117 -33.44 -3.81 18.70
C LYS A 117 -33.63 -2.68 17.68
N GLU A 118 -34.86 -2.40 17.28
CA GLU A 118 -35.18 -1.29 16.35
C GLU A 118 -34.83 0.08 16.95
N ALA A 119 -35.14 0.30 18.23
CA ALA A 119 -34.78 1.54 18.92
C ALA A 119 -33.25 1.72 19.04
N ALA A 120 -32.53 0.66 19.41
CA ALA A 120 -31.08 0.64 19.52
C ALA A 120 -30.38 0.86 18.16
N LYS A 121 -30.91 0.26 17.08
CA LYS A 121 -30.45 0.49 15.71
C LYS A 121 -30.60 1.96 15.33
N LYS A 122 -31.78 2.54 15.57
CA LYS A 122 -32.07 3.94 15.25
C LYS A 122 -31.15 4.89 16.01
N GLU A 123 -31.01 4.71 17.32
CA GLU A 123 -30.10 5.51 18.16
C GLU A 123 -28.66 5.45 17.66
N PHE A 124 -28.17 4.25 17.31
CA PHE A 124 -26.82 4.07 16.79
C PHE A 124 -26.62 4.78 15.44
N LEU A 125 -27.57 4.64 14.53
CA LEU A 125 -27.52 5.28 13.21
C LEU A 125 -27.51 6.81 13.32
N GLU A 126 -28.34 7.39 14.19
CA GLU A 126 -28.36 8.84 14.44
C GLU A 126 -26.97 9.37 14.83
N VAL A 127 -26.22 8.63 15.65
CA VAL A 127 -24.85 9.01 16.02
C VAL A 127 -23.90 8.88 14.83
N VAL A 128 -23.95 7.80 14.05
CA VAL A 128 -23.02 7.63 12.91
C VAL A 128 -23.29 8.67 11.82
N GLU A 129 -24.56 8.94 11.52
CA GLU A 129 -24.99 9.94 10.54
C GLU A 129 -24.58 11.37 10.95
N GLU A 130 -24.56 11.69 12.25
CA GLU A 130 -24.04 12.97 12.75
C GLU A 130 -22.57 13.19 12.33
N TYR A 131 -21.76 12.13 12.38
CA TYR A 131 -20.35 12.19 11.97
C TYR A 131 -20.16 12.15 10.46
N ASP A 132 -21.01 11.44 9.72
CA ASP A 132 -20.97 11.41 8.25
C ASP A 132 -21.38 12.75 7.63
N ALA A 133 -22.36 13.43 8.26
CA ALA A 133 -22.77 14.77 7.85
C ALA A 133 -21.75 15.87 8.18
N ASN A 134 -20.80 15.60 9.09
CA ASN A 134 -19.75 16.54 9.45
C ASN A 134 -18.58 16.46 8.45
N SER A 135 -18.18 17.60 7.90
CA SER A 135 -17.08 17.69 6.92
C SER A 135 -15.69 17.30 7.46
N ASP A 136 -15.53 17.16 8.78
CA ASP A 136 -14.24 16.94 9.43
C ASP A 136 -13.77 15.47 9.44
N MET A 137 -14.65 14.53 9.08
CA MET A 137 -14.34 13.11 9.01
C MET A 137 -15.12 12.42 7.88
N ILE A 138 -14.45 11.52 7.16
CA ILE A 138 -15.09 10.61 6.22
C ILE A 138 -15.35 9.30 6.95
N VAL A 139 -16.57 8.77 6.87
CA VAL A 139 -16.95 7.48 7.45
C VAL A 139 -17.54 6.60 6.35
N LEU A 140 -16.91 5.46 6.10
CA LEU A 140 -17.47 4.43 5.21
C LEU A 140 -17.75 3.16 5.99
N SER A 141 -18.85 2.50 5.65
CA SER A 141 -19.28 1.25 6.28
C SER A 141 -19.16 0.05 5.37
N TYR A 142 -18.78 -1.06 5.99
CA TYR A 142 -18.69 -2.34 5.33
C TYR A 142 -19.24 -3.45 6.22
N THR A 143 -19.79 -4.48 5.59
CA THR A 143 -20.21 -5.72 6.25
C THR A 143 -19.26 -6.86 5.92
N MET A 144 -19.06 -7.74 6.89
CA MET A 144 -18.32 -9.00 6.79
C MET A 144 -19.17 -10.18 7.29
N VAL A 145 -20.46 -9.95 7.56
CA VAL A 145 -21.37 -10.98 8.05
C VAL A 145 -21.42 -12.15 7.06
N GLY A 146 -21.10 -13.35 7.54
CA GLY A 146 -21.03 -14.57 6.72
C GLY A 146 -19.74 -14.75 5.92
N ILE A 147 -18.81 -13.79 5.99
CA ILE A 147 -17.50 -13.85 5.30
C ILE A 147 -16.39 -14.18 6.30
N ARG A 148 -16.37 -13.48 7.45
CA ARG A 148 -15.34 -13.66 8.49
C ARG A 148 -16.00 -13.91 9.85
N ALA A 149 -15.43 -14.81 10.64
CA ALA A 149 -16.07 -15.26 11.89
C ALA A 149 -15.89 -14.29 13.07
N ASP A 150 -14.76 -13.59 13.13
CA ASP A 150 -14.32 -12.75 14.25
C ASP A 150 -14.67 -11.25 14.10
N ALA A 151 -15.30 -10.85 13.00
CA ALA A 151 -15.80 -9.49 12.78
C ALA A 151 -17.07 -9.49 11.93
N ASP A 152 -18.02 -8.61 12.23
CA ASP A 152 -19.31 -8.50 11.52
C ASP A 152 -19.42 -7.22 10.69
N ILE A 153 -18.99 -6.08 11.24
CA ILE A 153 -19.01 -4.77 10.56
C ILE A 153 -17.68 -4.06 10.73
N MET A 154 -17.36 -3.16 9.79
CA MET A 154 -16.16 -2.34 9.83
C MET A 154 -16.48 -0.91 9.40
N PHE A 155 -15.90 0.06 10.11
CA PHE A 155 -15.89 1.47 9.70
C PHE A 155 -14.49 1.88 9.28
N TRP A 156 -14.39 2.37 8.04
CA TRP A 156 -13.20 3.04 7.53
C TRP A 156 -13.37 4.54 7.75
N ARG A 157 -12.57 5.08 8.65
CA ARG A 157 -12.66 6.45 9.15
C ARG A 157 -11.42 7.22 8.75
N ILE A 158 -11.60 8.42 8.20
CA ILE A 158 -10.49 9.27 7.76
C ILE A 158 -10.70 10.67 8.31
N SER A 159 -9.75 11.18 9.09
CA SER A 159 -9.83 12.52 9.68
C SER A 159 -8.46 13.18 9.72
N ARG A 160 -8.44 14.50 9.90
CA ARG A 160 -7.22 15.28 10.12
C ARG A 160 -6.85 15.38 11.60
N GLU A 161 -7.77 14.99 12.48
CA GLU A 161 -7.59 14.98 13.94
C GLU A 161 -7.75 13.55 14.45
N LEU A 162 -6.80 13.08 15.26
CA LEU A 162 -6.81 11.72 15.82
C LEU A 162 -7.96 11.55 16.83
N GLU A 163 -8.20 12.59 17.62
CA GLU A 163 -9.17 12.65 18.70
C GLU A 163 -10.60 12.46 18.19
N SER A 164 -10.87 12.76 16.91
CA SER A 164 -12.16 12.51 16.26
C SER A 164 -12.58 11.04 16.35
N PHE A 165 -11.63 10.11 16.15
CA PHE A 165 -11.92 8.68 16.24
C PHE A 165 -12.29 8.25 17.67
N GLN A 166 -11.58 8.78 18.67
CA GLN A 166 -11.86 8.51 20.08
C GLN A 166 -13.22 9.07 20.51
N LYS A 167 -13.53 10.31 20.12
CA LYS A 167 -14.82 10.95 20.41
C LYS A 167 -15.97 10.16 19.78
N MET A 168 -15.86 9.82 18.49
CA MET A 168 -16.86 9.03 17.78
C MET A 168 -17.07 7.68 18.46
N THR A 169 -16.00 6.89 18.69
CA THR A 169 -16.13 5.57 19.33
C THR A 169 -16.75 5.68 20.73
N THR A 170 -16.41 6.71 21.50
CA THR A 170 -17.01 6.94 22.83
C THR A 170 -18.51 7.18 22.73
N ARG A 171 -18.96 8.00 21.76
CA ARG A 171 -20.38 8.25 21.52
C ARG A 171 -21.12 6.99 21.07
N LEU A 172 -20.51 6.19 20.19
CA LEU A 172 -21.08 4.91 19.77
C LEU A 172 -21.27 3.96 20.95
N TYR A 173 -20.28 3.82 21.84
CA TYR A 173 -20.38 2.97 23.04
C TYR A 173 -21.41 3.44 24.08
N GLN A 174 -21.88 4.69 23.99
CA GLN A 174 -22.95 5.19 24.86
C GLN A 174 -24.36 4.76 24.41
N THR A 175 -24.50 4.28 23.16
CA THR A 175 -25.78 3.78 22.63
C THR A 175 -26.07 2.36 23.09
N ASP A 176 -27.34 1.95 23.04
CA ASP A 176 -27.73 0.59 23.44
C ASP A 176 -27.05 -0.45 22.54
N LEU A 177 -27.08 -0.30 21.21
CA LEU A 177 -26.39 -1.22 20.29
C LEU A 177 -24.88 -1.22 20.50
N GLY A 178 -24.26 -0.05 20.70
CA GLY A 178 -22.83 0.06 20.92
C GLY A 178 -22.32 -0.69 22.15
N SER A 179 -23.16 -0.86 23.17
CA SER A 179 -22.83 -1.67 24.36
C SER A 179 -22.67 -3.17 24.07
N PHE A 180 -23.18 -3.65 22.92
CA PHE A 180 -23.06 -5.03 22.45
C PHE A 180 -22.06 -5.19 21.30
N LEU A 181 -21.43 -4.10 20.83
CA LEU A 181 -20.39 -4.17 19.80
C LEU A 181 -19.02 -4.34 20.46
N VAL A 182 -18.43 -5.52 20.28
CA VAL A 182 -17.09 -5.85 20.77
C VAL A 182 -16.08 -5.45 19.70
N PRO A 183 -15.12 -4.54 19.96
CA PRO A 183 -14.06 -4.23 19.01
C PRO A 183 -13.17 -5.47 18.84
N SER A 184 -13.07 -5.99 17.62
CA SER A 184 -12.23 -7.16 17.32
C SER A 184 -10.85 -6.75 16.82
N TYR A 185 -10.78 -5.71 15.99
CA TYR A 185 -9.53 -5.13 15.49
C TYR A 185 -9.68 -3.63 15.32
N SER A 186 -8.58 -2.90 15.41
CA SER A 186 -8.51 -1.48 15.07
C SER A 186 -7.12 -1.17 14.55
N TYR A 187 -7.01 -0.82 13.27
CA TYR A 187 -5.74 -0.36 12.69
C TYR A 187 -5.72 1.15 12.56
N LEU A 188 -4.69 1.78 13.11
CA LEU A 188 -4.42 3.21 12.99
C LEU A 188 -3.23 3.44 12.07
N SER A 189 -3.36 4.37 11.14
CA SER A 189 -2.31 4.73 10.19
C SER A 189 -2.45 6.19 9.74
N GLN A 190 -1.51 6.67 8.93
CA GLN A 190 -1.53 7.99 8.30
C GLN A 190 -1.22 7.91 6.81
N THR A 191 -1.79 8.84 6.03
CA THR A 191 -1.38 9.05 4.63
C THR A 191 0.03 9.61 4.57
N LYS A 192 0.80 9.14 3.60
CA LYS A 192 2.16 9.63 3.34
C LYS A 192 2.47 9.40 1.87
N ARG A 193 3.16 10.36 1.25
CA ARG A 193 3.69 10.19 -0.11
C ARG A 193 4.61 8.96 -0.15
N SER A 194 4.46 8.16 -1.20
CA SER A 194 5.33 7.00 -1.45
C SER A 194 6.80 7.43 -1.47
N MET A 195 7.67 6.55 -0.97
CA MET A 195 9.12 6.71 -1.10
C MET A 195 9.67 6.14 -2.41
N TYR A 196 8.89 5.31 -3.09
CA TYR A 196 9.25 4.63 -4.33
C TYR A 196 8.47 5.24 -5.48
N GLN A 197 9.18 5.59 -6.54
CA GLN A 197 8.60 6.16 -7.74
C GLN A 197 7.97 5.08 -8.60
N ASP A 198 6.72 5.27 -9.00
CA ASP A 198 6.10 4.49 -10.07
C ASP A 198 6.58 5.05 -11.42
N MET A 199 7.56 4.38 -12.02
CA MET A 199 8.09 4.79 -13.33
C MET A 199 7.14 4.46 -14.49
N PHE A 200 6.14 3.61 -14.27
CA PHE A 200 5.18 3.19 -15.29
C PHE A 200 3.96 4.12 -15.34
N ASN A 201 3.62 4.74 -14.21
CA ASN A 201 2.57 5.75 -14.13
C ASN A 201 2.93 6.88 -13.14
N PRO A 202 3.68 7.90 -13.58
CA PRO A 202 4.14 8.98 -12.72
C PRO A 202 2.99 9.83 -12.13
N GLU A 203 1.86 9.95 -12.85
CA GLU A 203 0.71 10.74 -12.41
C GLU A 203 -0.06 10.08 -11.26
N HIS A 204 0.03 8.75 -11.11
CA HIS A 204 -0.58 8.01 -9.98
C HIS A 204 0.00 8.37 -8.60
N GLU A 205 1.17 9.03 -8.53
CA GLU A 205 1.80 9.37 -7.25
C GLU A 205 1.18 10.58 -6.54
N GLU A 206 0.68 11.57 -7.30
CA GLU A 206 0.29 12.88 -6.75
C GLU A 206 -0.98 12.81 -5.90
N ASP A 207 -1.83 11.79 -6.11
CA ASP A 207 -3.13 11.65 -5.43
C ASP A 207 -3.03 10.96 -4.05
N ARG A 208 -1.91 10.28 -3.73
CA ARG A 208 -1.82 9.40 -2.54
C ARG A 208 -1.71 10.13 -1.19
N THR A 209 -1.60 11.46 -1.18
CA THR A 209 -1.66 12.23 0.08
C THR A 209 -3.09 12.41 0.59
N HIS A 210 -4.08 12.27 -0.28
CA HIS A 210 -5.49 12.41 0.02
C HIS A 210 -6.23 11.16 -0.44
N ILE A 211 -6.86 10.43 0.48
CA ILE A 211 -7.62 9.24 0.10
C ILE A 211 -9.00 9.69 -0.38
N ILE A 212 -9.38 9.25 -1.58
CA ILE A 212 -10.76 9.26 -2.08
C ILE A 212 -11.27 7.81 -2.04
N PRO A 213 -11.89 7.38 -0.93
CA PRO A 213 -12.30 6.00 -0.75
C PRO A 213 -13.73 5.75 -1.29
N GLY A 214 -14.16 4.49 -1.29
CA GLY A 214 -15.56 4.09 -1.53
C GLY A 214 -15.95 4.00 -2.99
N LYS A 215 -14.99 3.74 -3.90
CA LYS A 215 -15.26 3.69 -5.35
C LYS A 215 -15.61 2.30 -5.88
N ALA A 216 -15.45 1.26 -5.07
CA ALA A 216 -15.69 -0.12 -5.48
C ALA A 216 -16.49 -0.89 -4.41
N LYS A 217 -17.11 -1.99 -4.85
CA LYS A 217 -17.99 -2.82 -4.01
C LYS A 217 -17.24 -3.64 -2.96
N TYR A 218 -16.05 -4.13 -3.26
CA TYR A 218 -15.28 -4.97 -2.34
C TYR A 218 -14.04 -4.25 -1.84
N LEU A 219 -13.70 -4.50 -0.59
CA LEU A 219 -12.53 -3.95 0.08
C LEU A 219 -11.78 -5.06 0.80
N PHE A 220 -10.48 -5.18 0.54
CA PHE A 220 -9.59 -6.13 1.19
C PHE A 220 -8.55 -5.39 2.01
N ILE A 221 -8.51 -5.63 3.32
CA ILE A 221 -7.61 -4.92 4.25
C ILE A 221 -6.73 -5.91 4.98
N TYR A 222 -5.44 -5.60 5.12
CA TYR A 222 -4.56 -6.32 6.03
C TYR A 222 -3.41 -5.43 6.55
N PRO A 223 -2.90 -5.71 7.76
CA PRO A 223 -1.67 -5.10 8.25
C PRO A 223 -0.50 -5.67 7.47
N PHE A 224 0.56 -4.89 7.30
CA PHE A 224 1.78 -5.33 6.61
C PHE A 224 3.00 -4.93 7.42
N VAL A 225 3.89 -5.90 7.67
CA VAL A 225 5.14 -5.73 8.40
C VAL A 225 6.27 -6.32 7.55
N LYS A 226 7.31 -5.52 7.33
CA LYS A 226 8.55 -5.96 6.68
C LYS A 226 9.54 -6.47 7.73
N THR A 227 10.38 -7.41 7.32
CA THR A 227 11.50 -7.87 8.16
C THR A 227 12.54 -6.76 8.34
N ARG A 228 13.39 -6.86 9.36
CA ARG A 228 14.44 -5.85 9.61
C ARG A 228 15.47 -5.77 8.49
N GLU A 229 15.77 -6.89 7.84
CA GLU A 229 16.68 -6.98 6.70
C GLU A 229 16.26 -6.04 5.56
N TRP A 230 14.95 -5.88 5.32
CA TRP A 230 14.43 -4.91 4.35
C TRP A 230 14.99 -3.51 4.57
N TYR A 231 14.98 -3.05 5.82
CA TYR A 231 15.41 -1.70 6.19
C TYR A 231 16.93 -1.51 6.16
N LEU A 232 17.69 -2.60 6.16
CA LEU A 232 19.15 -2.59 6.02
C LEU A 232 19.60 -2.56 4.55
N LEU A 233 18.68 -2.85 3.60
CA LEU A 233 18.96 -2.72 2.18
C LEU A 233 19.15 -1.26 1.77
N THR A 234 20.01 -1.04 0.79
CA THR A 234 20.17 0.27 0.17
C THR A 234 18.88 0.72 -0.51
N GLN A 235 18.68 2.03 -0.63
CA GLN A 235 17.49 2.57 -1.28
C GLN A 235 17.32 2.07 -2.72
N PHE A 236 18.42 1.93 -3.48
CA PHE A 236 18.40 1.41 -4.85
C PHE A 236 17.95 -0.04 -4.93
N THR A 237 18.44 -0.89 -4.02
CA THR A 237 17.99 -2.28 -3.96
C THR A 237 16.51 -2.38 -3.63
N ARG A 238 16.04 -1.56 -2.67
CA ARG A 238 14.60 -1.49 -2.36
C ARG A 238 13.77 -0.99 -3.54
N GLN A 239 14.23 0.04 -4.26
CA GLN A 239 13.55 0.55 -5.45
C GLN A 239 13.44 -0.54 -6.52
N GLY A 240 14.53 -1.26 -6.85
CA GLY A 240 14.48 -2.32 -7.86
C GLY A 240 13.53 -3.47 -7.50
N ILE A 241 13.46 -3.84 -6.21
CA ILE A 241 12.48 -4.83 -5.73
C ILE A 241 11.05 -4.26 -5.82
N MET A 242 10.85 -2.98 -5.51
CA MET A 242 9.55 -2.34 -5.64
C MET A 242 9.14 -2.12 -7.09
N ASP A 243 10.07 -1.95 -8.03
CA ASP A 243 9.78 -1.84 -9.47
C ASP A 243 9.16 -3.13 -9.99
N GLU A 244 9.67 -4.29 -9.59
CA GLU A 244 9.05 -5.60 -9.86
C GLU A 244 7.65 -5.70 -9.26
N HIS A 245 7.50 -5.30 -8.00
CA HIS A 245 6.20 -5.30 -7.31
C HIS A 245 5.17 -4.40 -8.00
N ILE A 246 5.57 -3.19 -8.40
CA ILE A 246 4.73 -2.23 -9.12
C ILE A 246 4.38 -2.77 -10.51
N TYR A 247 5.34 -3.36 -11.22
CA TYR A 247 5.12 -3.97 -12.52
C TYR A 247 4.04 -5.07 -12.46
N VAL A 248 4.12 -5.96 -11.47
CA VAL A 248 3.09 -6.98 -11.24
C VAL A 248 1.75 -6.33 -10.88
N GLY A 249 1.73 -5.35 -9.97
CA GLY A 249 0.50 -4.64 -9.59
C GLY A 249 -0.21 -3.96 -10.77
N ASN A 250 0.55 -3.38 -11.71
CA ASN A 250 0.01 -2.72 -12.89
C ASN A 250 -0.63 -3.68 -13.91
N LYS A 251 -0.46 -5.00 -13.77
CA LYS A 251 -1.22 -5.99 -14.55
C LYS A 251 -2.70 -6.06 -14.13
N TYR A 252 -3.04 -5.54 -12.95
CA TYR A 252 -4.38 -5.61 -12.34
C TYR A 252 -4.98 -4.20 -12.15
N PRO A 253 -5.27 -3.45 -13.22
CA PRO A 253 -5.76 -2.06 -13.13
C PRO A 253 -7.15 -1.93 -12.50
N SER A 254 -7.91 -3.04 -12.41
CA SER A 254 -9.19 -3.16 -11.73
C SER A 254 -9.08 -3.11 -10.20
N VAL A 255 -7.86 -3.25 -9.65
CA VAL A 255 -7.61 -3.26 -8.20
C VAL A 255 -6.91 -1.97 -7.80
N LYS A 256 -7.62 -1.13 -7.05
CA LYS A 256 -7.09 0.14 -6.54
C LYS A 256 -6.50 -0.06 -5.15
N LEU A 257 -5.20 0.25 -5.01
CA LEU A 257 -4.49 0.19 -3.73
C LEU A 257 -4.50 1.54 -3.00
N ASN A 258 -4.91 1.50 -1.72
CA ASN A 258 -4.74 2.58 -0.76
C ASN A 258 -3.76 2.12 0.35
N THR A 259 -2.53 2.65 0.33
CA THR A 259 -1.51 2.34 1.33
C THR A 259 -1.38 3.47 2.35
N SER A 260 -1.38 3.10 3.63
CA SER A 260 -1.20 4.01 4.76
C SER A 260 -0.13 3.47 5.72
N TYR A 261 0.47 4.35 6.53
CA TYR A 261 1.69 4.05 7.29
C TYR A 261 1.45 4.18 8.80
N SER A 262 1.99 3.26 9.59
CA SER A 262 1.70 3.11 11.02
C SER A 262 2.94 3.12 11.93
N PHE A 263 4.12 3.44 11.38
CA PHE A 263 5.39 3.46 12.12
C PHE A 263 5.31 4.26 13.43
N GLY A 264 5.43 3.56 14.55
CA GLY A 264 5.48 4.14 15.89
C GLY A 264 4.13 4.57 16.48
N ILE A 265 3.02 4.39 15.74
CA ILE A 265 1.67 4.71 16.20
C ILE A 265 0.74 3.49 16.30
N ASP A 266 1.17 2.34 15.76
CA ASP A 266 0.49 1.05 15.86
C ASP A 266 1.51 -0.11 15.65
N ASP A 267 1.05 -1.36 15.78
CA ASP A 267 1.91 -2.55 15.75
C ASP A 267 2.41 -2.92 14.34
N GLN A 268 1.66 -2.55 13.30
CA GLN A 268 2.05 -2.76 11.90
C GLN A 268 2.84 -1.56 11.34
N GLU A 269 3.53 -1.80 10.23
CA GLU A 269 4.28 -0.73 9.55
C GLU A 269 3.42 -0.04 8.49
N PHE A 270 2.57 -0.82 7.82
CA PHE A 270 1.61 -0.37 6.84
C PHE A 270 0.25 -1.01 7.07
N VAL A 271 -0.79 -0.32 6.64
CA VAL A 271 -2.11 -0.91 6.41
C VAL A 271 -2.41 -0.74 4.93
N VAL A 272 -2.64 -1.86 4.25
CA VAL A 272 -2.94 -1.90 2.82
C VAL A 272 -4.41 -2.23 2.63
N ALA A 273 -5.09 -1.40 1.86
CA ALA A 273 -6.53 -1.47 1.62
C ALA A 273 -6.78 -1.46 0.10
N PHE A 274 -7.23 -2.58 -0.45
CA PHE A 274 -7.46 -2.79 -1.88
C PHE A 274 -8.96 -2.72 -2.18
N GLU A 275 -9.35 -1.80 -3.05
CA GLU A 275 -10.71 -1.62 -3.55
C GLU A 275 -10.85 -2.26 -4.94
N THR A 276 -11.87 -3.09 -5.16
CA THR A 276 -12.18 -3.63 -6.50
C THR A 276 -13.63 -4.12 -6.59
N ASP A 277 -14.17 -4.20 -7.80
CA ASP A 277 -15.44 -4.88 -8.10
C ASP A 277 -15.26 -6.35 -8.48
N TYR A 278 -14.01 -6.81 -8.63
CA TYR A 278 -13.61 -8.14 -9.13
C TYR A 278 -12.71 -8.85 -8.10
N PRO A 279 -13.27 -9.57 -7.12
CA PRO A 279 -12.51 -10.31 -6.11
C PRO A 279 -11.48 -11.30 -6.67
N GLU A 280 -11.79 -11.90 -7.82
CA GLU A 280 -10.89 -12.80 -8.55
C GLU A 280 -9.57 -12.14 -8.91
N ASP A 281 -9.59 -10.90 -9.39
CA ASP A 281 -8.40 -10.14 -9.75
C ASP A 281 -7.53 -9.87 -8.52
N PHE A 282 -8.14 -9.67 -7.34
CA PHE A 282 -7.39 -9.48 -6.11
C PHE A 282 -6.71 -10.79 -5.65
N VAL A 283 -7.37 -11.93 -5.80
CA VAL A 283 -6.78 -13.25 -5.49
C VAL A 283 -5.56 -13.51 -6.38
N ASP A 284 -5.71 -13.30 -7.68
CA ASP A 284 -4.64 -13.52 -8.66
C ASP A 284 -3.48 -12.52 -8.46
N LEU A 285 -3.79 -11.24 -8.21
CA LEU A 285 -2.79 -10.23 -7.85
C LEU A 285 -1.95 -10.65 -6.65
N VAL A 286 -2.58 -11.05 -5.53
CA VAL A 286 -1.85 -11.44 -4.33
C VAL A 286 -1.05 -12.72 -4.55
N MET A 287 -1.54 -13.63 -5.39
CA MET A 287 -0.81 -14.83 -5.79
C MET A 287 0.46 -14.47 -6.57
N ASP A 288 0.36 -13.63 -7.60
CA ASP A 288 1.52 -13.18 -8.37
C ASP A 288 2.53 -12.39 -7.52
N LEU A 289 2.04 -11.54 -6.62
CA LEU A 289 2.89 -10.76 -5.73
C LEU A 289 3.73 -11.66 -4.81
N ARG A 290 3.23 -12.85 -4.42
CA ARG A 290 3.97 -13.82 -3.59
C ARG A 290 5.20 -14.38 -4.30
N GLU A 291 5.24 -14.36 -5.62
CA GLU A 291 6.38 -14.84 -6.42
C GLU A 291 7.49 -13.77 -6.59
N THR A 292 7.22 -12.52 -6.20
CA THR A 292 8.21 -11.42 -6.31
C THR A 292 9.29 -11.47 -5.23
N GLN A 293 10.45 -10.86 -5.49
CA GLN A 293 11.54 -10.74 -4.51
C GLN A 293 11.12 -10.00 -3.24
N GLY A 294 10.13 -9.10 -3.35
CA GLY A 294 9.60 -8.35 -2.21
C GLY A 294 8.98 -9.22 -1.13
N SER A 295 8.53 -10.43 -1.49
CA SER A 295 7.86 -11.37 -0.59
C SER A 295 8.81 -12.04 0.41
N LEU A 296 10.12 -12.11 0.10
CA LEU A 296 11.15 -12.60 1.02
C LEU A 296 11.26 -11.75 2.30
N TYR A 297 10.80 -10.50 2.24
CA TYR A 297 10.92 -9.53 3.32
C TYR A 297 9.61 -9.30 4.04
N VAL A 298 8.61 -10.19 3.90
CA VAL A 298 7.32 -10.07 4.59
C VAL A 298 7.39 -10.85 5.90
N GLU A 299 7.24 -10.15 7.01
CA GLU A 299 7.15 -10.76 8.34
C GLU A 299 5.71 -11.12 8.70
N ARG A 300 4.77 -10.21 8.40
CA ARG A 300 3.34 -10.40 8.70
C ARG A 300 2.47 -9.64 7.70
N ASP A 301 1.54 -10.34 7.07
CA ASP A 301 0.51 -9.81 6.16
C ASP A 301 -0.92 -10.28 6.55
N THR A 302 -1.08 -10.79 7.77
CA THR A 302 -2.34 -11.32 8.32
C THR A 302 -2.71 -10.63 9.64
N PRO A 303 -4.00 -10.57 10.02
CA PRO A 303 -5.17 -11.11 9.32
C PRO A 303 -5.66 -10.28 8.12
N ILE A 304 -6.24 -10.97 7.12
CA ILE A 304 -6.86 -10.36 5.94
C ILE A 304 -8.38 -10.27 6.10
N PHE A 305 -8.94 -9.09 5.90
CA PHE A 305 -10.37 -8.82 5.99
C PHE A 305 -10.96 -8.57 4.62
N THR A 306 -11.90 -9.43 4.21
CA THR A 306 -12.72 -9.25 3.01
C THR A 306 -14.03 -8.58 3.41
N CYS A 307 -14.28 -7.38 2.88
CA CYS A 307 -15.36 -6.51 3.27
C CYS A 307 -16.24 -6.17 2.05
N VAL A 308 -17.56 -6.09 2.25
CA VAL A 308 -18.53 -5.66 1.23
C VAL A 308 -19.02 -4.26 1.58
N ALA A 309 -18.87 -3.31 0.66
CA ALA A 309 -19.33 -1.95 0.83
C ALA A 309 -20.85 -1.90 0.90
N THR A 310 -21.37 -1.16 1.88
CA THR A 310 -22.81 -0.96 2.10
C THR A 310 -23.04 0.45 2.63
N SER A 311 -24.28 0.94 2.54
CA SER A 311 -24.67 2.15 3.28
C SER A 311 -24.54 1.93 4.79
N LEU A 312 -24.52 3.01 5.57
CA LEU A 312 -24.48 2.95 7.04
C LEU A 312 -25.67 2.13 7.56
N GLU A 313 -26.87 2.42 7.06
CA GLU A 313 -28.09 1.71 7.43
C GLU A 313 -28.02 0.23 7.06
N ASP A 314 -27.57 -0.11 5.86
CA ASP A 314 -27.46 -1.49 5.39
C ASP A 314 -26.42 -2.28 6.18
N ALA A 315 -25.29 -1.65 6.56
CA ALA A 315 -24.27 -2.29 7.38
C ALA A 315 -24.84 -2.74 8.72
N ILE A 316 -25.58 -1.85 9.40
CA ILE A 316 -26.22 -2.17 10.68
C ILE A 316 -27.35 -3.18 10.50
N SER A 317 -28.16 -3.04 9.44
CA SER A 317 -29.22 -4.00 9.12
C SER A 317 -28.68 -5.40 8.83
N SER A 318 -27.49 -5.51 8.25
CA SER A 318 -26.84 -6.80 7.94
C SER A 318 -26.52 -7.65 9.17
N LEU A 319 -26.48 -7.05 10.37
CA LEU A 319 -26.29 -7.77 11.64
C LEU A 319 -27.44 -8.74 11.98
N GLY A 320 -28.54 -8.67 11.22
CA GLY A 320 -29.74 -9.51 11.39
C GLY A 320 -30.58 -9.09 12.60
N ILE A 321 -30.59 -7.78 12.90
CA ILE A 321 -31.23 -7.20 14.09
C ILE A 321 -32.45 -6.39 13.74
#